data_AF-A0A944XFA0-F1
#
_entry.id   AF-A0A944XFA0-F1
#
_cell.length_a   1.000
_cell.length_b   1.000
_cell.length_c   1.000
_cell.angle_alpha   90.00
_cell.angle_beta   90.00
_cell.angle_gamma   90.00
#
_symmetry.space_group_name_H-M   'P 1'
#
loop_
_entity.id
_entity.type
_entity.pdbx_description
1 polymer ?
#
loop_
_entity_poly.entity_id
_entity_poly.type
_entity_poly.pdbx_seq_one_letter_code
_entity_poly.pdbx_strand_id
1 'polypeptide(L)'
;MAIKRVFADELLGTAEQFSFFTPPEAVFLKERVYYNTPRAASVLVPGTPILFYESSGGGGRKGIVAVGRVTESHVLTSDQVSSDTKRRGVLDSKTLKNIGRSKTKLVTAFDNIMAFKKPVSLHRLREIGCADGANFITAKRFEPHHMRIIVHEGLKNG
;
A
#
# COMPACT_ATOMS: atom_id res chain seq x y z
N MET A 1 2.84 -3.43 3.51
CA MET A 1 3.54 -2.68 2.44
C MET A 1 3.69 -1.24 2.88
N ALA A 2 4.88 -0.64 2.79
CA ALA A 2 5.04 0.80 3.06
C ALA A 2 4.57 1.65 1.87
N ILE A 3 3.89 2.75 2.17
CA ILE A 3 3.41 3.74 1.20
C ILE A 3 3.64 5.16 1.75
N LYS A 4 3.82 6.15 0.85
CA LYS A 4 3.88 7.57 1.25
C LYS A 4 2.47 8.14 1.30
N ARG A 5 2.24 9.10 2.18
CA ARG A 5 0.92 9.74 2.40
C ARG A 5 0.23 10.17 1.11
N VAL A 6 0.92 10.89 0.22
CA VAL A 6 0.36 11.37 -1.05
C VAL A 6 -0.26 10.23 -1.88
N PHE A 7 0.42 9.07 -1.94
CA PHE A 7 -0.10 7.90 -2.65
C PHE A 7 -1.17 7.13 -1.87
N ALA A 8 -1.10 7.14 -0.54
CA ALA A 8 -2.15 6.55 0.29
C ALA A 8 -3.47 7.31 0.08
N ASP A 9 -3.42 8.63 0.09
CA ASP A 9 -4.60 9.48 -0.07
C ASP A 9 -5.23 9.29 -1.46
N GLU A 10 -4.43 9.12 -2.51
CA GLU A 10 -4.87 8.88 -3.88
C GLU A 10 -5.35 7.45 -4.16
N LEU A 11 -4.57 6.43 -3.76
CA LEU A 11 -4.86 5.02 -4.08
C LEU A 11 -5.83 4.37 -3.09
N LEU A 12 -5.85 4.83 -1.83
CA LEU A 12 -6.57 4.15 -0.76
C LEU A 12 -7.77 4.97 -0.25
N GLY A 13 -7.91 6.22 -0.69
CA GLY A 13 -8.96 7.12 -0.22
C GLY A 13 -8.81 7.51 1.25
N THR A 14 -7.57 7.57 1.76
CA THR A 14 -7.27 7.88 3.18
C THR A 14 -7.24 9.38 3.50
N ALA A 15 -7.56 10.25 2.55
CA ALA A 15 -7.54 11.69 2.75
C ALA A 15 -8.57 12.12 3.81
N GLU A 16 -8.12 12.79 4.88
CA GLU A 16 -9.02 13.34 5.93
C GLU A 16 -9.77 14.59 5.48
N GLN A 17 -9.21 15.31 4.51
CA GLN A 17 -9.82 16.48 3.89
C GLN A 17 -9.90 16.17 2.40
N PHE A 18 -11.10 16.23 1.81
CA PHE A 18 -11.27 16.11 0.37
C PHE A 18 -10.40 17.20 -0.29
N SER A 19 -9.23 16.80 -0.79
CA SER A 19 -8.46 17.66 -1.67
C SER A 19 -9.34 17.85 -2.90
N PHE A 20 -9.68 19.11 -3.22
CA PHE A 20 -10.44 19.46 -4.43
C PHE A 20 -9.77 18.97 -5.74
N PHE A 21 -8.56 18.41 -5.65
CA PHE A 21 -7.74 17.94 -6.76
C PHE A 21 -7.43 16.43 -6.72
N THR A 22 -8.05 15.62 -5.86
CA THR A 22 -7.87 14.16 -5.98
C THR A 22 -8.48 13.72 -7.32
N PRO A 23 -7.70 13.15 -8.26
CA PRO A 23 -8.26 12.64 -9.50
C PRO A 23 -9.27 11.55 -9.14
N PRO A 24 -10.57 11.73 -9.43
CA PRO A 24 -11.61 10.80 -8.98
C PRO A 24 -11.41 9.39 -9.55
N GLU A 25 -10.73 9.31 -10.69
CA GLU A 25 -10.52 8.12 -11.51
C GLU A 25 -9.91 6.95 -10.73
N ALA A 26 -8.88 7.19 -9.90
CA ALA A 26 -8.24 6.14 -9.11
C ALA A 26 -9.19 5.52 -8.05
N VAL A 27 -10.14 6.30 -7.53
CA VAL A 27 -11.13 5.79 -6.57
C VAL A 27 -12.17 4.90 -7.27
N PHE A 28 -12.48 5.20 -8.54
CA PHE A 28 -13.44 4.44 -9.35
C PHE A 28 -12.84 3.22 -10.06
N LEU A 29 -11.51 3.08 -10.11
CA LEU A 29 -10.89 1.88 -10.64
C LEU A 29 -11.24 0.67 -9.76
N LYS A 30 -11.87 -0.33 -10.39
CA LYS A 30 -12.19 -1.63 -9.78
C LYS A 30 -10.93 -2.33 -9.25
N GLU A 31 -9.79 -2.06 -9.87
CA GLU A 31 -8.49 -2.60 -9.53
C GLU A 31 -7.42 -1.50 -9.64
N ARG A 32 -6.56 -1.39 -8.63
CA ARG A 32 -5.46 -0.42 -8.58
C ARG A 32 -4.13 -1.14 -8.62
N VAL A 33 -3.09 -0.45 -9.10
CA VAL A 33 -1.75 -1.03 -9.22
C VAL A 33 -0.77 -0.21 -8.41
N TYR A 34 0.13 -0.90 -7.72
CA TYR A 34 1.23 -0.29 -6.99
C TYR A 34 2.54 -0.98 -7.36
N TYR A 35 3.57 -0.16 -7.58
CA TYR A 35 4.89 -0.62 -7.96
C TYR A 35 5.80 -0.72 -6.73
N ASN A 36 6.38 -1.89 -6.55
CA ASN A 36 7.12 -2.31 -5.36
C ASN A 36 8.51 -2.81 -5.69
N THR A 37 9.34 -2.98 -4.66
CA THR A 37 10.61 -3.70 -4.83
C THR A 37 10.34 -5.18 -5.11
N PRO A 38 11.11 -5.84 -6.00
CA PRO A 38 10.97 -7.27 -6.28
C PRO A 38 11.04 -8.19 -5.06
N ARG A 39 11.69 -7.74 -3.98
CA ARG A 39 11.81 -8.50 -2.71
C ARG A 39 10.46 -8.81 -2.06
N ALA A 40 9.42 -8.05 -2.38
CA ALA A 40 8.07 -8.26 -1.84
C ALA A 40 7.28 -9.35 -2.59
N ALA A 41 7.80 -9.90 -3.69
CA ALA A 41 7.06 -10.81 -4.57
C ALA A 41 6.66 -12.12 -3.86
N SER A 42 7.48 -12.60 -2.93
CA SER A 42 7.22 -13.83 -2.17
C SER A 42 6.08 -13.69 -1.15
N VAL A 43 5.68 -12.47 -0.79
CA VAL A 43 4.63 -12.21 0.22
C VAL A 43 3.38 -11.54 -0.36
N LEU A 44 3.51 -10.83 -1.48
CA LEU A 44 2.38 -10.20 -2.17
C LEU A 44 1.85 -11.14 -3.26
N VAL A 45 1.15 -12.20 -2.83
CA VAL A 45 0.62 -13.25 -3.72
C VAL A 45 -0.88 -13.01 -3.96
N PRO A 46 -1.42 -13.25 -5.17
CA PRO A 46 -2.85 -13.15 -5.42
C PRO A 46 -3.72 -13.88 -4.39
N GLY A 47 -4.84 -13.25 -4.01
CA GLY A 47 -5.77 -13.75 -3.01
C GLY A 47 -5.40 -13.43 -1.56
N THR A 48 -4.20 -12.89 -1.31
CA THR A 48 -3.76 -12.53 0.05
C THR A 48 -4.16 -11.09 0.44
N PRO A 49 -4.43 -10.84 1.72
CA PRO A 49 -4.65 -9.49 2.22
C PRO A 49 -3.34 -8.69 2.24
N ILE A 50 -3.39 -7.44 1.81
CA ILE A 50 -2.29 -6.48 1.85
C ILE A 50 -2.63 -5.35 2.82
N LEU A 51 -1.78 -5.14 3.83
CA LEU A 51 -1.88 -4.01 4.75
C LEU A 51 -0.98 -2.87 4.28
N PHE A 52 -1.51 -1.65 4.23
CA PHE A 52 -0.79 -0.46 3.81
C PHE A 52 -0.32 0.34 5.03
N TYR A 53 0.99 0.41 5.23
CA TYR A 53 1.66 1.19 6.27
C TYR A 53 2.09 2.53 5.71
N GLU A 54 1.55 3.62 6.26
CA GLU A 54 1.93 4.98 5.88
C GLU A 54 3.21 5.39 6.62
N SER A 55 4.29 5.59 5.87
CA SER A 55 5.59 5.98 6.43
C SER A 55 5.60 7.44 6.92
N SER A 56 6.54 7.79 7.80
CA SER A 56 6.67 9.14 8.35
C SER A 56 7.16 10.21 7.37
N GLY A 57 7.68 9.81 6.21
CA GLY A 57 8.23 10.74 5.23
C GLY A 57 7.15 11.64 4.64
N GLY A 58 7.32 12.95 4.72
CA GLY A 58 6.37 13.93 4.18
C GLY A 58 5.10 14.10 5.01
N GLY A 59 5.17 13.95 6.34
CA GLY A 59 4.03 14.19 7.23
C GLY A 59 3.03 13.03 7.30
N GLY A 60 3.49 11.80 7.08
CA GLY A 60 2.64 10.62 7.16
C GLY A 60 2.39 10.10 8.59
N ARG A 61 1.31 9.35 8.75
CA ARG A 61 0.68 8.95 10.02
C ARG A 61 1.43 7.91 10.84
N LYS A 62 2.52 7.33 10.32
CA LYS A 62 3.31 6.27 11.00
C LYS A 62 2.42 5.12 11.50
N GLY A 63 1.60 4.56 10.62
CA GLY A 63 0.63 3.52 11.01
C GLY A 63 0.06 2.78 9.81
N ILE A 64 -0.64 1.68 10.10
CA ILE A 64 -1.42 0.99 9.07
C ILE A 64 -2.71 1.78 8.87
N VAL A 65 -2.96 2.19 7.63
CA VAL A 65 -4.05 3.09 7.25
C VAL A 65 -5.14 2.42 6.42
N ALA A 66 -4.85 1.26 5.82
CA ALA A 66 -5.83 0.50 5.05
C ALA A 66 -5.44 -0.97 4.92
N VAL A 67 -6.42 -1.78 4.52
CA VAL A 67 -6.25 -3.14 4.02
C VAL A 67 -6.86 -3.25 2.63
N GLY A 68 -6.30 -4.11 1.78
CA GLY A 68 -6.89 -4.51 0.51
C GLY A 68 -6.60 -5.98 0.21
N ARG A 69 -6.96 -6.44 -0.98
CA ARG A 69 -6.68 -7.80 -1.45
C ARG A 69 -5.83 -7.75 -2.70
N VAL A 70 -4.75 -8.52 -2.73
CA VAL A 70 -3.92 -8.67 -3.93
C VAL A 70 -4.68 -9.47 -4.98
N THR A 71 -4.77 -8.95 -6.20
CA THR A 71 -5.42 -9.63 -7.34
C THR A 71 -4.39 -10.18 -8.32
N GLU A 72 -3.30 -9.45 -8.55
CA GLU A 72 -2.19 -9.86 -9.42
C GLU A 72 -0.84 -9.44 -8.85
N SER A 73 0.19 -10.23 -9.16
CA SER A 73 1.56 -9.93 -8.75
C SER A 73 2.57 -10.49 -9.76
N HIS A 74 3.35 -9.63 -10.39
CA HIS A 74 4.35 -10.03 -11.39
C HIS A 74 5.53 -9.06 -11.43
N VAL A 75 6.73 -9.58 -11.70
CA VAL A 75 7.96 -8.78 -11.80
C VAL A 75 8.17 -8.37 -13.25
N LEU A 76 8.27 -7.06 -13.48
CA LEU A 76 8.53 -6.47 -14.80
C LEU A 76 9.89 -5.77 -14.81
N THR A 77 10.52 -5.71 -15.98
CA THR A 77 11.66 -4.80 -16.23
C THR A 77 11.18 -3.36 -16.34
N SER A 78 12.08 -2.38 -16.13
CA SER A 78 11.74 -0.95 -16.25
C SER A 78 11.04 -0.60 -17.57
N ASP A 79 11.43 -1.23 -18.68
CA ASP A 79 10.84 -0.99 -20.01
C ASP A 79 9.40 -1.52 -20.09
N GLN A 80 9.17 -2.73 -19.58
CA GLN A 80 7.85 -3.35 -19.49
C GLN A 80 6.91 -2.56 -18.58
N VAL A 81 7.43 -2.02 -17.47
CA VAL A 81 6.67 -1.20 -16.54
C VAL A 81 6.11 0.06 -17.22
N SER A 82 6.90 0.72 -18.06
CA SER A 82 6.44 1.90 -18.79
C SER A 82 5.27 1.61 -19.74
N SER A 83 5.28 0.42 -20.34
CA SER A 83 4.22 -0.04 -21.25
C SER A 83 2.96 -0.48 -20.50
N ASP A 84 3.13 -1.17 -19.37
CA ASP A 84 2.03 -1.60 -18.49
C ASP A 84 1.32 -0.41 -17.84
N THR A 85 2.08 0.60 -17.36
CA THR A 85 1.51 1.82 -16.77
C THR A 85 0.60 2.55 -17.75
N LYS A 86 1.06 2.69 -19.02
CA LYS A 86 0.27 3.30 -20.10
C LYS A 86 -1.01 2.53 -20.39
N ARG A 87 -0.97 1.19 -20.30
CA ARG A 87 -2.12 0.32 -20.57
C ARG A 87 -3.15 0.35 -19.44
N ARG A 88 -2.70 0.35 -18.19
CA ARG A 88 -3.58 0.26 -17.01
C ARG A 88 -4.08 1.63 -16.51
N GLY A 89 -3.61 2.74 -17.08
CA GLY A 89 -4.05 4.10 -16.71
C GLY A 89 -3.69 4.48 -15.28
N VAL A 90 -2.69 3.82 -14.69
CA VAL A 90 -2.35 3.94 -13.27
C VAL A 90 -1.59 5.25 -13.06
N LEU A 91 -2.04 6.03 -12.08
CA LEU A 91 -1.50 7.34 -11.78
C LEU A 91 0.00 7.29 -11.47
N ASP A 92 0.68 8.04 -12.32
CA ASP A 92 1.98 8.67 -12.15
C ASP A 92 3.26 7.85 -12.44
N SER A 93 3.66 7.93 -13.71
CA SER A 93 5.01 7.64 -14.20
C SER A 93 6.15 8.39 -13.46
N LYS A 94 5.89 9.49 -12.73
CA LYS A 94 6.92 10.17 -11.92
C LYS A 94 7.22 9.40 -10.63
N THR A 95 6.27 8.65 -10.09
CA THR A 95 6.45 7.80 -8.90
C THR A 95 7.35 6.61 -9.19
N LEU A 96 7.32 6.09 -10.42
CA LEU A 96 8.20 5.03 -10.88
C LEU A 96 9.69 5.39 -10.81
N LYS A 97 10.04 6.66 -11.06
CA LYS A 97 11.43 7.15 -10.92
C LYS A 97 11.91 7.13 -9.46
N ASN A 98 11.00 7.16 -8.50
CA ASN A 98 11.29 7.21 -7.07
C ASN A 98 11.32 5.83 -6.38
N ILE A 99 10.83 4.76 -7.02
CA ILE A 99 10.81 3.41 -6.44
C ILE A 99 12.15 2.70 -6.67
N GLY A 100 13.24 3.30 -6.19
CA GLY A 100 14.59 2.72 -6.16
C GLY A 100 15.25 2.49 -7.53
N ARG A 101 16.56 2.20 -7.50
CA ARG A 101 17.41 2.03 -8.70
C ARG A 101 17.34 0.65 -9.38
N SER A 102 16.50 -0.26 -8.88
CA SER A 102 16.40 -1.62 -9.41
C SER A 102 15.89 -1.63 -10.86
N LYS A 103 16.55 -2.43 -11.72
CA LYS A 103 16.17 -2.68 -13.13
C LYS A 103 14.83 -3.42 -13.29
N THR A 104 14.37 -4.04 -12.21
CA THR A 104 13.07 -4.73 -12.14
C THR A 104 12.23 -4.17 -11.02
N LYS A 105 10.92 -4.17 -11.21
CA LYS A 105 9.90 -3.76 -10.24
C LYS A 105 8.87 -4.87 -10.10
N LEU A 106 8.35 -5.02 -8.89
CA LEU A 106 7.16 -5.82 -8.68
C LEU A 106 5.94 -4.94 -8.98
N VAL A 107 5.05 -5.43 -9.83
CA VAL A 107 3.73 -4.86 -10.06
C VAL A 107 2.77 -5.63 -9.18
N THR A 108 2.07 -4.94 -8.29
CA THR A 108 1.04 -5.53 -7.43
C THR A 108 -0.29 -4.85 -7.74
N ALA A 109 -1.22 -5.61 -8.30
CA ALA A 109 -2.60 -5.17 -8.46
C ALA A 109 -3.42 -5.56 -7.22
N PHE A 110 -4.37 -4.71 -6.83
CA PHE A 110 -5.20 -4.93 -5.65
C PHE A 110 -6.57 -4.28 -5.77
N ASP A 111 -7.53 -4.87 -5.07
CA ASP A 111 -8.91 -4.42 -4.96
C ASP A 111 -9.43 -4.47 -3.52
N ASN A 112 -10.74 -4.26 -3.33
CA ASN A 112 -11.45 -4.38 -2.06
C ASN A 112 -10.79 -3.62 -0.91
N ILE A 113 -10.48 -2.36 -1.16
CA ILE A 113 -9.78 -1.50 -0.20
C ILE A 113 -10.74 -1.09 0.89
N MET A 114 -10.31 -1.25 2.14
CA MET A 114 -10.96 -0.74 3.32
C MET A 114 -9.98 0.21 4.03
N ALA A 115 -10.23 1.51 3.90
CA ALA A 115 -9.52 2.52 4.66
C ALA A 115 -9.91 2.46 6.15
N PHE A 116 -8.92 2.55 7.03
CA PHE A 116 -9.14 2.53 8.47
C PHE A 116 -9.56 3.91 8.95
N LYS A 117 -10.68 3.97 9.67
CA LYS A 117 -11.14 5.21 10.33
C LYS A 117 -10.16 5.63 11.41
N LYS A 118 -9.54 4.65 12.08
CA LYS A 118 -8.52 4.85 13.10
C LYS A 118 -7.25 4.10 12.70
N PRO A 119 -6.26 4.77 12.08
CA PRO A 119 -4.99 4.14 11.74
C PRO A 119 -4.33 3.46 12.94
N VAL A 120 -3.81 2.25 12.74
CA VAL A 120 -3.11 1.51 13.79
C VAL A 120 -1.65 1.98 13.83
N SER A 121 -1.31 2.76 14.86
CA SER A 121 -0.01 3.42 14.96
C SER A 121 1.15 2.43 15.10
N LEU A 122 2.36 2.85 14.69
CA LEU A 122 3.58 2.07 14.88
C LEU A 122 3.82 1.69 16.34
N HIS A 123 3.45 2.57 17.28
CA HIS A 123 3.52 2.28 18.71
C HIS A 123 2.66 1.05 19.04
N ARG A 124 1.40 1.05 18.61
CA ARG A 124 0.49 -0.06 18.82
C ARG A 124 0.95 -1.34 18.13
N LEU A 125 1.49 -1.23 16.93
CA LEU A 125 2.05 -2.37 16.18
C LEU A 125 3.25 -3.01 16.91
N ARG A 126 4.04 -2.23 17.65
CA ARG A 126 5.13 -2.74 18.50
C ARG A 126 4.59 -3.44 19.74
N GLU A 127 3.58 -2.87 20.40
CA GLU A 127 2.93 -3.49 21.58
C GLU A 127 2.37 -4.87 21.28
N ILE A 128 1.74 -5.04 20.11
CA ILE A 128 1.18 -6.33 19.71
C ILE A 128 2.24 -7.29 19.14
N GLY A 129 3.53 -6.96 19.19
CA GLY A 129 4.64 -7.83 18.74
C GLY A 129 4.84 -7.90 17.23
N CYS A 130 4.23 -6.99 16.47
CA CYS A 130 4.15 -7.12 15.02
C CYS A 130 5.19 -6.30 14.25
N ALA A 131 5.65 -5.19 14.82
CA ALA A 131 6.68 -4.34 14.23
C ALA A 131 8.07 -4.63 14.85
N ASP A 132 9.06 -4.89 14.01
CA ASP A 132 10.47 -4.91 14.38
C ASP A 132 11.13 -3.55 14.12
N GLY A 133 12.39 -3.38 14.55
CA GLY A 133 13.15 -2.13 14.37
C GLY A 133 13.26 -1.64 12.93
N ALA A 134 12.96 -2.50 11.93
CA ALA A 134 12.94 -2.16 10.51
C ALA A 134 11.64 -1.47 10.05
N ASN A 135 10.65 -1.27 10.94
CA ASN A 135 9.45 -0.42 10.76
C ASN A 135 8.79 -0.52 9.37
N PHE A 136 8.63 -1.74 8.84
CA PHE A 136 7.95 -2.02 7.58
C PHE A 136 8.58 -1.38 6.32
N ILE A 137 9.89 -1.10 6.32
CA ILE A 137 10.63 -0.62 5.13
C ILE A 137 10.42 -1.56 3.91
N THR A 138 10.26 -2.86 4.17
CA THR A 138 9.87 -3.86 3.16
C THR A 138 8.53 -4.51 3.50
N ALA A 139 7.87 -5.11 2.49
CA ALA A 139 6.70 -5.94 2.74
C ALA A 139 7.08 -7.12 3.67
N LYS A 140 6.27 -7.34 4.69
CA LYS A 140 6.45 -8.41 5.68
C LYS A 140 5.15 -9.19 5.80
N ARG A 141 5.26 -10.50 6.03
CA ARG A 141 4.12 -11.37 6.34
C ARG A 141 3.68 -11.11 7.78
N PHE A 142 2.38 -10.96 7.97
CA PHE A 142 1.77 -10.88 9.29
C PHE A 142 1.26 -12.27 9.66
N GLU A 143 1.41 -12.63 10.94
CA GLU A 143 0.72 -13.80 11.48
C GLU A 143 -0.80 -13.54 11.51
N PRO A 144 -1.65 -14.57 11.34
CA PRO A 144 -3.11 -14.41 11.27
C PRO A 144 -3.70 -13.67 12.48
N HIS A 145 -3.17 -13.91 13.67
CA HIS A 145 -3.66 -13.26 14.90
C HIS A 145 -3.37 -11.75 14.91
N HIS A 146 -2.19 -11.31 14.43
CA HIS A 146 -1.87 -9.89 14.29
C HIS A 146 -2.80 -9.21 13.29
N MET A 147 -3.10 -9.85 12.15
CA MET A 147 -4.02 -9.27 11.16
C MET A 147 -5.41 -9.03 11.75
N ARG A 148 -5.93 -9.99 12.53
CA ARG A 148 -7.25 -9.86 13.17
C ARG A 148 -7.29 -8.66 14.11
N ILE A 149 -6.24 -8.47 14.93
CA ILE A 149 -6.14 -7.33 15.85
C ILE A 149 -6.10 -6.01 15.07
N ILE A 150 -5.23 -5.93 14.05
CA ILE A 150 -5.06 -4.71 13.24
C ILE A 150 -6.35 -4.31 12.53
N VAL A 151 -7.02 -5.25 11.87
CA VAL A 151 -8.28 -4.97 11.15
C VAL A 151 -9.39 -4.59 12.14
N HIS A 152 -9.50 -5.29 13.26
CA HIS A 152 -10.50 -4.96 14.27
C HIS A 152 -10.28 -3.57 14.89
N GLU A 153 -9.03 -3.20 15.22
CA GLU A 153 -8.72 -1.86 15.74
C GLU A 153 -8.90 -0.77 14.68
N GLY A 154 -8.54 -1.05 13.42
CA GLY A 154 -8.65 -0.12 12.30
C GLY A 154 -10.09 0.18 11.85
N LEU A 155 -10.99 -0.80 12.00
CA LEU A 155 -12.40 -0.71 11.61
C LEU A 155 -13.32 -0.27 12.75
N LYS A 156 -12.86 -0.28 14.01
CA LYS A 156 -13.67 0.22 15.13
C LYS A 156 -14.10 1.66 14.88
N ASN A 157 -15.41 1.89 14.92
CA ASN A 157 -15.96 3.22 15.03
C ASN A 157 -15.54 3.79 16.39
N GLY A 158 -15.00 5.01 16.41
CA GLY A 158 -14.91 5.80 17.63
C GLY A 158 -16.31 6.08 18.17
#